data_AF-A0A250IDQ7-F1
#
_entry.id   AF-A0A250IDQ7-F1
#
_cell.length_a   1.000
_cell.length_b   1.000
_cell.length_c   1.000
_cell.angle_alpha   90.00
_cell.angle_beta   90.00
_cell.angle_gamma   90.00
#
_symmetry.space_group_name_H-M   'P 1'
#
loop_
_entity.id
_entity.type
_entity.pdbx_description
1 polymer ?
#
loop_
_entity_poly.entity_id
_entity_poly.type
_entity_poly.pdbx_seq_one_letter_code
_entity_poly.pdbx_strand_id
1 'polypeptide(L)'
;MKRHAGITLLALSLAACGPITEEELDATRRTQPLESTCTALGAQITEHACYHSNRPADHVSKTATSGLTATTPHINTSHKHYDVTLPSGATGTVQFQPATTGSWALYLTQNISVTVKNGATVIAPALSHAVSESGCALNTVKVYDLDSTLTYQVELGAAAGNLVGVVPEELAGNAIRYYRDADGDTYGDNDLSKSIRTACVKPDGYVTRRYDCDDTNPSIYNCL
;
A
#
# COMPACT_ATOMS: atom_id res chain seq x y z
N MET A 1 25.10 16.01 64.86
CA MET A 1 23.80 15.84 64.17
C MET A 1 23.97 16.18 62.69
N LYS A 2 24.02 15.16 61.81
CA LYS A 2 24.17 15.33 60.36
C LYS A 2 22.80 15.67 59.74
N ARG A 3 22.64 16.86 59.15
CA ARG A 3 21.45 17.22 58.37
C ARG A 3 21.67 16.85 56.91
N HIS A 4 20.76 16.02 56.40
CA HIS A 4 20.71 15.56 55.02
C HIS A 4 20.21 16.71 54.14
N ALA A 5 21.01 17.12 53.15
CA ALA A 5 20.55 17.97 52.07
C ALA A 5 19.94 17.06 50.99
N GLY A 6 18.61 17.05 50.91
CA GLY A 6 17.88 16.39 49.83
C GLY A 6 18.09 17.14 48.52
N ILE A 7 18.64 16.46 47.52
CA ILE A 7 18.67 16.93 46.14
C ILE A 7 17.28 16.69 45.56
N THR A 8 16.51 17.76 45.43
CA THR A 8 15.23 17.74 44.71
C THR A 8 15.54 17.59 43.23
N LEU A 9 15.38 16.38 42.69
CA LEU A 9 15.40 16.14 41.25
C LEU A 9 14.11 16.76 40.67
N LEU A 10 14.26 17.95 40.09
CA LEU A 10 13.19 18.60 39.33
C LEU A 10 12.96 17.75 38.07
N ALA A 11 11.87 16.98 38.05
CA ALA A 11 11.45 16.26 36.85
C ALA A 11 11.10 17.29 35.78
N LEU A 12 11.95 17.43 34.77
CA LEU A 12 11.63 18.16 33.54
C LEU A 12 10.54 17.37 32.80
N SER A 13 9.29 17.78 32.98
CA SER A 13 8.19 17.39 32.10
C SER A 13 8.35 18.12 30.76
N LEU A 14 9.09 17.54 29.82
CA LEU A 14 8.99 17.94 28.41
C LEU A 14 7.75 17.27 27.80
N ALA A 15 6.60 17.90 27.97
CA ALA A 15 5.42 17.67 27.14
C ALA A 15 5.11 18.97 26.42
N ALA A 16 5.87 19.25 25.37
CA ALA A 16 5.56 20.28 24.39
C ALA A 16 5.42 19.57 23.03
N CYS A 17 4.33 18.82 22.85
CA CYS A 17 3.89 18.42 21.52
C CYS A 17 2.97 19.54 21.02
N GLY A 18 3.35 20.23 19.96
CA GLY A 18 2.44 21.10 19.22
C GLY A 18 1.29 20.30 18.60
N PRO A 19 0.33 20.95 17.90
CA PRO A 19 -0.67 20.22 17.15
C PRO A 19 0.03 19.30 16.14
N ILE A 20 -0.34 18.01 16.16
CA ILE A 20 0.22 17.01 15.24
C ILE A 20 -0.12 17.44 13.82
N THR A 21 0.89 17.49 12.97
CA THR A 21 0.76 17.81 11.54
C THR A 21 0.41 16.56 10.73
N GLU A 22 -0.16 16.74 9.54
CA GLU A 22 -0.41 15.61 8.62
C GLU A 22 0.88 14.91 8.20
N GLU A 23 1.99 15.64 8.09
CA GLU A 23 3.30 15.10 7.75
C GLU A 23 3.83 14.15 8.84
N GLU A 24 3.67 14.50 10.11
CA GLU A 24 4.06 13.65 11.24
C GLU A 24 3.22 12.35 11.28
N LEU A 25 1.92 12.43 10.97
CA LEU A 25 1.06 11.24 10.85
C LEU A 25 1.44 10.38 9.63
N ASP A 26 1.80 10.99 8.51
CA ASP A 26 2.19 10.28 7.30
C ASP A 26 3.52 9.54 7.47
N ALA A 27 4.50 10.18 8.11
CA ALA A 27 5.81 9.59 8.35
C ALA A 27 5.73 8.30 9.16
N THR A 28 4.82 8.24 10.14
CA THR A 28 4.63 7.03 10.97
C THR A 28 3.95 5.87 10.24
N ARG A 29 3.14 6.14 9.20
CA ARG A 29 2.42 5.10 8.44
C ARG A 29 3.16 4.55 7.23
N ARG A 30 4.12 5.28 6.63
CA ARG A 30 4.76 4.87 5.36
C ARG A 30 5.48 3.52 5.38
N THR A 31 5.94 3.07 6.55
CA THR A 31 6.69 1.81 6.69
C THR A 31 5.89 0.70 7.37
N GLN A 32 4.60 0.93 7.64
CA GLN A 32 3.78 -0.05 8.34
C GLN A 32 3.28 -1.15 7.41
N PRO A 33 3.06 -2.37 7.94
CA PRO A 33 2.36 -3.42 7.21
C PRO A 33 0.90 -3.04 6.95
N LEU A 34 0.24 -3.80 6.08
CA LEU A 34 -1.15 -3.58 5.72
C LEU A 34 -2.04 -3.64 6.96
N GLU A 35 -3.02 -2.73 7.06
CA GLU A 35 -3.95 -2.75 8.18
C GLU A 35 -4.77 -4.05 8.20
N SER A 36 -4.93 -4.68 9.37
CA SER A 36 -5.63 -5.96 9.51
C SER A 36 -7.12 -5.90 9.14
N THR A 37 -7.71 -4.70 9.13
CA THR A 37 -9.10 -4.44 8.72
C THR A 37 -9.25 -4.26 7.21
N CYS A 38 -8.15 -4.23 6.46
CA CYS A 38 -8.18 -4.03 5.02
C CYS A 38 -8.69 -5.29 4.30
N THR A 39 -9.92 -5.23 3.78
CA THR A 39 -10.52 -6.35 3.04
C THR A 39 -10.41 -6.21 1.53
N ALA A 40 -10.12 -5.00 1.03
CA ALA A 40 -9.90 -4.69 -0.37
C ALA A 40 -9.12 -3.37 -0.51
N LEU A 41 -8.37 -3.24 -1.60
CA LEU A 41 -7.74 -1.98 -2.00
C LEU A 41 -8.79 -0.99 -2.53
N GLY A 42 -8.55 0.29 -2.29
CA GLY A 42 -9.42 1.38 -2.72
C GLY A 42 -9.31 1.71 -4.21
N ALA A 43 -10.23 2.56 -4.68
CA ALA A 43 -10.30 2.97 -6.07
C ALA A 43 -9.02 3.67 -6.54
N GLN A 44 -8.44 4.58 -5.74
CA GLN A 44 -7.28 5.36 -6.16
C GLN A 44 -6.12 4.48 -6.62
N ILE A 45 -5.70 3.50 -5.80
CA ILE A 45 -4.53 2.68 -6.12
C ILE A 45 -4.83 1.75 -7.29
N THR A 46 -6.09 1.31 -7.39
CA THR A 46 -6.55 0.47 -8.49
C THR A 46 -6.56 1.25 -9.81
N GLU A 47 -7.13 2.45 -9.82
CA GLU A 47 -7.14 3.36 -10.97
C GLU A 47 -5.72 3.74 -11.40
N HIS A 48 -4.81 3.99 -10.45
CA HIS A 48 -3.40 4.25 -10.72
C HIS A 48 -2.72 3.05 -11.41
N ALA A 49 -2.89 1.84 -10.88
CA ALA A 49 -2.36 0.63 -11.51
C ALA A 49 -2.96 0.41 -12.92
N CYS A 50 -4.26 0.67 -13.08
CA CYS A 50 -4.96 0.59 -14.36
C CYS A 50 -4.46 1.63 -15.36
N TYR A 51 -4.11 2.84 -14.93
CA TYR A 51 -3.49 3.85 -15.79
C TYR A 51 -2.19 3.30 -16.42
N HIS A 52 -1.30 2.70 -15.63
CA HIS A 52 -0.08 2.07 -16.15
C HIS A 52 -0.39 0.86 -17.04
N SER A 53 -1.40 0.07 -16.69
CA SER A 53 -1.82 -1.07 -17.50
C SER A 53 -2.45 -0.69 -18.86
N ASN A 54 -3.00 0.51 -18.98
CA ASN A 54 -3.67 0.98 -20.19
C ASN A 54 -2.76 1.87 -21.06
N ARG A 55 -1.55 2.17 -20.61
CA ARG A 55 -0.63 3.09 -21.28
C ARG A 55 0.53 2.33 -21.90
N PRO A 56 0.55 2.08 -23.22
CA PRO A 56 1.60 1.29 -23.88
C PRO A 56 3.04 1.79 -23.64
N ALA A 57 3.23 3.09 -23.35
CA ALA A 57 4.54 3.65 -23.02
C ALA A 57 5.11 3.15 -21.67
N ASP A 58 4.27 2.63 -20.78
CA ASP A 58 4.69 2.09 -19.49
C ASP A 58 4.95 0.58 -19.54
N HIS A 59 4.70 -0.06 -20.69
CA HIS A 59 4.90 -1.48 -20.88
C HIS A 59 6.38 -1.83 -21.04
N VAL A 60 6.83 -2.82 -20.28
CA VAL A 60 8.20 -3.34 -20.31
C VAL A 60 8.16 -4.84 -20.40
N SER A 61 8.60 -5.39 -21.53
CA SER A 61 8.66 -6.84 -21.71
C SER A 61 9.81 -7.47 -20.92
N LYS A 62 9.51 -8.56 -20.22
CA LYS A 62 10.47 -9.40 -19.49
C LYS A 62 10.22 -10.87 -19.80
N THR A 63 11.28 -11.67 -19.87
CA THR A 63 11.16 -13.13 -20.03
C THR A 63 11.54 -13.79 -18.72
N ALA A 64 10.57 -14.41 -18.06
CA ALA A 64 10.78 -15.11 -16.80
C ALA A 64 11.65 -16.36 -17.00
N THR A 65 12.36 -16.76 -15.94
CA THR A 65 13.17 -17.98 -15.94
C THR A 65 12.42 -19.14 -15.28
N SER A 66 12.82 -20.38 -15.56
CA SER A 66 12.35 -21.54 -14.81
C SER A 66 13.10 -21.64 -13.49
N GLY A 67 12.54 -21.11 -12.41
CA GLY A 67 13.23 -20.99 -11.13
C GLY A 67 14.20 -19.80 -11.08
N LEU A 68 14.81 -19.58 -9.92
CA LEU A 68 15.77 -18.49 -9.71
C LEU A 68 17.14 -18.85 -10.30
N THR A 69 17.65 -18.00 -11.17
CA THR A 69 18.97 -18.12 -11.81
C THR A 69 19.68 -16.78 -11.80
N ALA A 70 20.95 -16.75 -12.22
CA ALA A 70 21.71 -15.51 -12.37
C ALA A 70 21.14 -14.55 -13.45
N THR A 71 20.24 -15.04 -14.30
CA THR A 71 19.63 -14.27 -15.40
C THR A 71 18.16 -13.97 -15.15
N THR A 72 17.61 -14.30 -13.98
CA THR A 72 16.22 -13.98 -13.64
C THR A 72 16.02 -12.47 -13.70
N PRO A 73 15.02 -11.97 -14.45
CA PRO A 73 14.84 -10.53 -14.64
C PRO A 73 14.21 -9.86 -13.42
N HIS A 74 14.53 -8.59 -13.22
CA HIS A 74 13.88 -7.72 -12.23
C HIS A 74 12.67 -6.98 -12.79
N ILE A 75 11.68 -6.75 -11.93
CA ILE A 75 10.48 -5.93 -12.18
C ILE A 75 10.33 -4.79 -11.15
N ASN A 76 11.43 -4.08 -10.87
CA ASN A 76 11.53 -3.16 -9.72
C ASN A 76 11.13 -1.69 -10.01
N THR A 77 11.09 -1.28 -11.27
CA THR A 77 10.86 0.11 -11.65
C THR A 77 9.40 0.48 -11.40
N SER A 78 9.17 1.53 -10.63
CA SER A 78 7.84 2.07 -10.38
C SER A 78 7.17 2.60 -11.65
N HIS A 79 5.84 2.71 -11.61
CA HIS A 79 5.03 3.24 -12.71
C HIS A 79 5.24 2.47 -14.02
N LYS A 80 5.27 1.12 -13.95
CA LYS A 80 5.47 0.25 -15.11
C LYS A 80 4.46 -0.88 -15.11
N HIS A 81 4.06 -1.26 -16.31
CA HIS A 81 3.40 -2.52 -16.58
C HIS A 81 4.44 -3.50 -17.12
N TYR A 82 4.64 -4.62 -16.47
CA TYR A 82 5.57 -5.65 -16.93
C TYR A 82 4.83 -6.73 -17.70
N ASP A 83 5.08 -6.81 -19.01
CA ASP A 83 4.63 -7.92 -19.85
C ASP A 83 5.58 -9.11 -19.63
N VAL A 84 5.23 -10.01 -18.70
CA VAL A 84 6.07 -11.13 -18.32
C VAL A 84 5.74 -12.36 -19.16
N THR A 85 6.63 -12.71 -20.08
CA THR A 85 6.57 -13.95 -20.85
C THR A 85 7.04 -15.11 -19.98
N LEU A 86 6.18 -16.11 -19.80
CA LEU A 86 6.40 -17.30 -18.99
C LEU A 86 6.91 -18.48 -19.83
N PRO A 87 7.62 -19.45 -19.23
CA PRO A 87 7.88 -20.73 -19.86
C PRO A 87 6.56 -21.43 -20.25
N SER A 88 6.54 -22.12 -21.40
CA SER A 88 5.30 -22.67 -21.97
C SER A 88 4.59 -23.63 -21.02
N GLY A 89 3.37 -23.29 -20.61
CA GLY A 89 2.55 -24.11 -19.70
C GLY A 89 3.13 -24.30 -18.31
N ALA A 90 4.08 -23.48 -17.88
CA ALA A 90 4.79 -23.64 -16.62
C ALA A 90 4.93 -22.32 -15.85
N THR A 91 5.35 -22.44 -14.59
CA THR A 91 5.65 -21.30 -13.72
C THR A 91 6.86 -20.53 -14.26
N GLY A 92 6.76 -19.20 -14.28
CA GLY A 92 7.89 -18.31 -14.54
C GLY A 92 8.33 -17.58 -13.27
N THR A 93 9.64 -17.36 -13.14
CA THR A 93 10.24 -16.63 -12.03
C THR A 93 10.75 -15.28 -12.50
N VAL A 94 10.45 -14.24 -11.71
CA VAL A 94 11.07 -12.90 -11.78
C VAL A 94 11.58 -12.51 -10.39
N GLN A 95 12.39 -11.45 -10.31
CA GLN A 95 12.84 -10.85 -9.06
C GLN A 95 12.16 -9.51 -8.82
N PHE A 96 11.88 -9.22 -7.56
CA PHE A 96 11.32 -7.94 -7.14
C PHE A 96 12.03 -7.44 -5.87
N GLN A 97 12.56 -6.23 -5.92
CA GLN A 97 13.03 -5.50 -4.75
C GLN A 97 12.21 -4.21 -4.67
N PRO A 98 11.41 -4.01 -3.60
CA PRO A 98 10.61 -2.80 -3.47
C PRO A 98 11.50 -1.58 -3.24
N ALA A 99 11.06 -0.41 -3.71
CA ALA A 99 11.80 0.83 -3.53
C ALA A 99 11.84 1.28 -2.05
N THR A 100 10.82 0.90 -1.27
CA THR A 100 10.61 1.26 0.13
C THR A 100 10.09 0.05 0.91
N THR A 101 10.45 -0.05 2.18
CA THR A 101 9.86 -1.05 3.09
C THR A 101 8.41 -0.67 3.38
N GLY A 102 7.50 -1.63 3.25
CA GLY A 102 6.07 -1.45 3.47
C GLY A 102 5.24 -2.42 2.65
N SER A 103 3.95 -2.15 2.54
CA SER A 103 3.03 -2.97 1.73
C SER A 103 3.11 -2.60 0.24
N TRP A 104 3.23 -3.63 -0.59
CA TRP A 104 3.25 -3.52 -2.05
C TRP A 104 2.19 -4.41 -2.68
N ALA A 105 1.43 -3.84 -3.61
CA ALA A 105 0.45 -4.55 -4.42
C ALA A 105 1.10 -5.05 -5.71
N LEU A 106 0.86 -6.32 -6.05
CA LEU A 106 1.12 -6.88 -7.36
C LEU A 106 -0.23 -7.07 -8.05
N TYR A 107 -0.57 -6.16 -8.96
CA TYR A 107 -1.74 -6.32 -9.83
C TYR A 107 -1.39 -7.20 -11.02
N LEU A 108 -2.31 -8.08 -11.41
CA LEU A 108 -2.11 -9.02 -12.50
C LEU A 108 -3.25 -8.96 -13.51
N THR A 109 -2.90 -9.06 -14.79
CA THR A 109 -3.85 -9.18 -15.92
C THR A 109 -4.56 -10.52 -15.99
N GLN A 110 -4.12 -11.52 -15.23
CA GLN A 110 -4.76 -12.85 -15.18
C GLN A 110 -4.81 -13.33 -13.73
N ASN A 111 -5.87 -14.07 -13.39
CA ASN A 111 -5.99 -14.70 -12.08
C ASN A 111 -5.15 -15.99 -12.03
N ILE A 112 -3.85 -15.84 -11.82
CA ILE A 112 -2.88 -16.92 -11.67
C ILE A 112 -2.38 -17.03 -10.22
N SER A 113 -1.78 -18.16 -9.87
CA SER A 113 -1.06 -18.28 -8.60
C SER A 113 0.17 -17.36 -8.60
N VAL A 114 0.44 -16.71 -7.47
CA VAL A 114 1.67 -15.93 -7.24
C VAL A 114 2.26 -16.37 -5.91
N THR A 115 3.53 -16.77 -5.92
CA THR A 115 4.28 -17.12 -4.71
C THR A 115 5.48 -16.19 -4.59
N VAL A 116 5.54 -15.43 -3.49
CA VAL A 116 6.66 -14.54 -3.18
C VAL A 116 7.55 -15.24 -2.15
N LYS A 117 8.87 -15.25 -2.38
CA LYS A 117 9.85 -15.91 -1.51
C LYS A 117 11.03 -15.02 -1.17
N ASN A 118 11.54 -15.17 0.05
CA ASN A 118 12.87 -14.73 0.45
C ASN A 118 13.72 -15.98 0.73
N GLY A 119 14.58 -16.36 -0.23
CA GLY A 119 15.25 -17.65 -0.20
C GLY A 119 14.25 -18.80 -0.17
N ALA A 120 14.32 -19.65 0.86
CA ALA A 120 13.40 -20.78 1.05
C ALA A 120 12.06 -20.38 1.71
N THR A 121 11.96 -19.18 2.29
CA THR A 121 10.79 -18.74 3.03
C THR A 121 9.73 -18.18 2.09
N VAL A 122 8.52 -18.74 2.13
CA VAL A 122 7.35 -18.19 1.42
C VAL A 122 6.74 -17.05 2.24
N ILE A 123 6.52 -15.91 1.60
CA ILE A 123 5.83 -14.76 2.18
C ILE A 123 4.34 -14.90 1.86
N ALA A 124 3.51 -14.96 2.90
CA ALA A 124 2.06 -15.02 2.72
C ALA A 124 1.54 -13.66 2.23
N PRO A 125 0.55 -13.63 1.32
CA PRO A 125 -0.09 -12.37 0.96
C PRO A 125 -0.85 -11.81 2.17
N ALA A 126 -0.67 -10.53 2.45
CA ALA A 126 -1.45 -9.81 3.44
C ALA A 126 -2.91 -9.59 2.99
N LEU A 127 -3.12 -9.49 1.67
CA LEU A 127 -4.43 -9.36 1.06
C LEU A 127 -4.41 -9.96 -0.35
N SER A 128 -5.54 -10.52 -0.79
CA SER A 128 -5.76 -10.87 -2.19
C SER A 128 -7.25 -10.76 -2.52
N HIS A 129 -7.57 -10.08 -3.63
CA HIS A 129 -8.93 -9.99 -4.14
C HIS A 129 -8.95 -9.83 -5.67
N ALA A 130 -10.16 -9.95 -6.23
CA ALA A 130 -10.39 -9.66 -7.65
C ALA A 130 -10.39 -8.14 -7.89
N VAL A 131 -9.97 -7.74 -9.09
CA VAL A 131 -10.06 -6.35 -9.56
C VAL A 131 -11.22 -6.28 -10.54
N SER A 132 -12.06 -5.27 -10.38
CA SER A 132 -13.27 -5.09 -11.21
C SER A 132 -13.42 -3.61 -11.55
N GLU A 133 -12.36 -3.04 -12.13
CA GLU A 133 -12.30 -1.64 -12.55
C GLU A 133 -12.68 -1.51 -14.02
N SER A 134 -13.54 -0.54 -14.34
CA SER A 134 -14.09 -0.41 -15.69
C SER A 134 -13.01 0.02 -16.69
N GLY A 135 -12.88 -0.71 -17.80
CA GLY A 135 -11.85 -0.41 -18.80
C GLY A 135 -10.42 -0.76 -18.37
N CYS A 136 -10.27 -1.57 -17.32
CA CYS A 136 -8.98 -2.04 -16.84
C CYS A 136 -8.76 -3.52 -17.19
N ALA A 137 -7.58 -3.87 -17.68
CA ALA A 137 -7.22 -5.25 -18.01
C ALA A 137 -6.74 -6.07 -16.79
N LEU A 138 -6.58 -5.42 -15.63
CA LEU A 138 -6.14 -6.07 -14.39
C LEU A 138 -7.31 -6.84 -13.78
N ASN A 139 -7.08 -8.10 -13.41
CA ASN A 139 -8.10 -9.05 -12.97
C ASN A 139 -7.97 -9.41 -11.47
N THR A 140 -6.76 -9.36 -10.92
CA THR A 140 -6.53 -9.69 -9.51
C THR A 140 -5.39 -8.86 -8.94
N VAL A 141 -5.38 -8.71 -7.63
CA VAL A 141 -4.29 -8.10 -6.88
C VAL A 141 -3.92 -8.97 -5.69
N LYS A 142 -2.64 -8.96 -5.37
CA LYS A 142 -2.06 -9.58 -4.18
C LYS A 142 -1.15 -8.58 -3.49
N VAL A 143 -1.31 -8.40 -2.19
CA VAL A 143 -0.50 -7.47 -1.39
C VAL A 143 0.45 -8.25 -0.51
N TYR A 144 1.69 -7.78 -0.43
CA TYR A 144 2.72 -8.35 0.44
C TYR A 144 3.40 -7.24 1.23
N ASP A 145 3.73 -7.52 2.48
CA ASP A 145 4.58 -6.65 3.28
C ASP A 145 6.04 -7.03 3.02
N LEU A 146 6.81 -6.09 2.47
CA LEU A 146 8.14 -6.33 1.93
C LEU A 146 9.15 -5.32 2.49
N ASP A 147 10.42 -5.74 2.53
CA ASP A 147 11.55 -4.93 2.99
C ASP A 147 12.41 -4.51 1.79
N SER A 148 12.72 -3.21 1.67
CA SER A 148 13.50 -2.68 0.54
C SER A 148 14.96 -3.11 0.52
N THR A 149 15.48 -3.69 1.60
CA THR A 149 16.83 -4.24 1.65
C THR A 149 16.90 -5.66 1.06
N LEU A 150 15.76 -6.29 0.78
CA LEU A 150 15.67 -7.66 0.30
C LEU A 150 15.24 -7.71 -1.17
N THR A 151 15.82 -8.66 -1.91
CA THR A 151 15.32 -9.04 -3.24
C THR A 151 14.51 -10.32 -3.11
N TYR A 152 13.24 -10.26 -3.50
CA TYR A 152 12.31 -11.36 -3.46
C TYR A 152 12.27 -12.10 -4.79
N GLN A 153 12.09 -13.42 -4.71
CA GLN A 153 11.72 -14.24 -5.84
C GLN A 153 10.20 -14.23 -5.98
N VAL A 154 9.69 -13.89 -7.16
CA VAL A 154 8.25 -13.91 -7.48
C VAL A 154 8.00 -15.00 -8.52
N GLU A 155 7.33 -16.06 -8.10
CA GLU A 155 6.91 -17.18 -8.95
C GLU A 155 5.48 -16.96 -9.43
N LEU A 156 5.34 -16.75 -10.73
CA LEU A 156 4.08 -16.55 -11.44
C LEU A 156 3.65 -17.88 -12.05
N GLY A 157 2.48 -18.38 -11.64
CA GLY A 157 1.91 -19.62 -12.18
C GLY A 157 1.64 -19.56 -13.67
N ALA A 158 1.35 -20.71 -14.28
CA ALA A 158 1.02 -20.78 -15.70
C ALA A 158 -0.14 -19.84 -16.06
N ALA A 159 0.02 -19.11 -17.16
CA ALA A 159 -0.95 -18.13 -17.67
C ALA A 159 -1.37 -18.50 -19.10
N ALA A 160 -2.59 -18.09 -19.48
CA ALA A 160 -3.05 -18.24 -20.85
C ALA A 160 -2.14 -17.46 -21.80
N GLY A 161 -1.76 -18.07 -22.93
CA GLY A 161 -0.84 -17.45 -23.89
C GLY A 161 0.60 -17.30 -23.38
N ASN A 162 0.95 -17.88 -22.22
CA ASN A 162 2.25 -17.75 -21.58
C ASN A 162 2.68 -16.30 -21.32
N LEU A 163 1.71 -15.39 -21.13
CA LEU A 163 1.98 -13.98 -20.90
C LEU A 163 1.13 -13.48 -19.76
N VAL A 164 1.75 -12.83 -18.77
CA VAL A 164 1.03 -12.15 -17.70
C VAL A 164 1.59 -10.74 -17.52
N GLY A 165 0.71 -9.75 -17.62
CA GLY A 165 0.96 -8.39 -17.19
C GLY A 165 1.00 -8.28 -15.67
N VAL A 166 2.04 -7.67 -15.12
CA VAL A 166 2.22 -7.41 -13.68
C VAL A 166 2.49 -5.92 -13.46
N VAL A 167 1.72 -5.27 -12.57
CA VAL A 167 1.91 -3.86 -12.18
C VAL A 167 2.18 -3.80 -10.67
N PRO A 168 3.44 -3.58 -10.26
CA PRO A 168 3.80 -3.37 -8.85
C PRO A 168 3.49 -1.94 -8.39
N GLU A 169 2.75 -1.79 -7.30
CA GLU A 169 2.38 -0.49 -6.73
C GLU A 169 2.65 -0.41 -5.23
N GLU A 170 3.23 0.70 -4.78
CA GLU A 170 3.40 0.99 -3.35
C GLU A 170 2.07 1.49 -2.77
N LEU A 171 1.61 0.88 -1.66
CA LEU A 171 0.38 1.31 -1.01
C LEU A 171 0.53 2.68 -0.35
N ALA A 172 1.65 2.93 0.33
CA ALA A 172 1.85 4.18 1.07
C ALA A 172 1.86 5.42 0.18
N GLY A 173 2.36 5.29 -1.06
CA GLY A 173 2.36 6.35 -2.08
C GLY A 173 0.97 6.64 -2.67
N ASN A 174 0.05 5.67 -2.57
CA ASN A 174 -1.30 5.73 -3.13
C ASN A 174 -2.40 5.83 -2.05
N ALA A 175 -2.01 5.98 -0.78
CA ALA A 175 -2.96 6.07 0.33
C ALA A 175 -3.65 7.44 0.38
N ILE A 176 -4.96 7.42 0.60
CA ILE A 176 -5.80 8.61 0.79
C ILE A 176 -6.02 8.83 2.29
N ARG A 177 -6.09 10.11 2.69
CA ARG A 177 -6.52 10.50 4.03
C ARG A 177 -8.03 10.71 4.07
N TYR A 178 -8.64 10.12 5.10
CA TYR A 178 -10.07 10.19 5.38
C TYR A 178 -10.30 10.70 6.80
N TYR A 179 -11.36 11.49 6.96
CA TYR A 179 -11.79 12.12 8.21
C TYR A 179 -13.15 11.56 8.58
N ARG A 180 -13.37 11.30 9.87
CA ARG A 180 -14.64 10.77 10.36
C ARG A 180 -15.75 11.81 10.17
N ASP A 181 -16.91 11.40 9.69
CA ASP A 181 -18.13 12.20 9.52
C ASP A 181 -19.23 11.51 10.34
N ALA A 182 -19.48 12.02 11.55
CA ALA A 182 -20.41 11.40 12.50
C ALA A 182 -21.86 11.77 12.26
N ASP A 183 -22.09 13.00 11.82
CA ASP A 183 -23.40 13.61 11.76
C ASP A 183 -24.00 13.63 10.35
N GLY A 184 -23.20 13.24 9.35
CA GLY A 184 -23.63 12.97 7.99
C GLY A 184 -23.71 14.20 7.10
N ASP A 185 -23.00 15.28 7.43
CA ASP A 185 -23.04 16.53 6.68
C ASP A 185 -22.04 16.61 5.50
N THR A 186 -21.24 15.54 5.32
CA THR A 186 -20.20 15.37 4.27
C THR A 186 -18.87 16.09 4.52
N TYR A 187 -18.70 16.73 5.67
CA TYR A 187 -17.44 17.21 6.19
C TYR A 187 -16.97 16.27 7.30
N GLY A 188 -15.67 16.11 7.43
CA GLY A 188 -15.09 15.26 8.47
C GLY A 188 -14.35 16.06 9.53
N ASP A 189 -14.27 15.45 10.71
CA ASP A 189 -13.68 15.96 11.94
C ASP A 189 -12.33 16.64 11.68
N ASN A 190 -12.18 17.85 12.22
CA ASN A 190 -10.97 18.65 12.06
C ASN A 190 -9.77 18.14 12.87
N ASP A 191 -9.98 17.25 13.85
CA ASP A 191 -8.95 16.58 14.64
C ASP A 191 -8.21 15.52 13.80
N LEU A 192 -7.00 15.89 13.37
CA LEU A 192 -6.12 15.02 12.58
C LEU A 192 -5.80 13.70 13.28
N SER A 193 -5.82 13.63 14.61
CA SER A 193 -5.54 12.39 15.33
C SER A 193 -6.61 11.31 15.12
N LYS A 194 -7.82 11.72 14.68
CA LYS A 194 -8.92 10.82 14.34
C LYS A 194 -8.97 10.43 12.86
N SER A 195 -8.13 11.04 12.03
CA SER A 195 -8.08 10.75 10.60
C SER A 195 -7.34 9.44 10.31
N ILE A 196 -7.73 8.77 9.23
CA ILE A 196 -7.14 7.51 8.78
C ILE A 196 -6.49 7.75 7.43
N ARG A 197 -5.25 7.28 7.24
CA ARG A 197 -4.60 7.26 5.93
C ARG A 197 -4.39 5.82 5.50
N THR A 198 -5.01 5.42 4.39
CA THR A 198 -4.99 4.04 3.89
C THR A 198 -5.12 3.99 2.37
N ALA A 199 -4.55 2.94 1.76
CA ALA A 199 -4.79 2.59 0.35
C ALA A 199 -5.95 1.60 0.19
N CYS A 200 -6.58 1.20 1.28
CA CYS A 200 -7.73 0.31 1.30
C CYS A 200 -9.01 1.05 0.94
N VAL A 201 -10.10 0.30 0.79
CA VAL A 201 -11.44 0.88 0.65
C VAL A 201 -11.71 1.87 1.78
N LYS A 202 -12.30 3.01 1.42
CA LYS A 202 -12.69 4.05 2.36
C LYS A 202 -13.56 3.45 3.48
N PRO A 203 -13.22 3.65 4.76
CA PRO A 203 -14.07 3.23 5.87
C PRO A 203 -15.47 3.86 5.82
N ASP A 204 -16.47 3.15 6.33
CA ASP A 204 -17.82 3.69 6.50
C ASP A 204 -17.84 4.83 7.53
N GLY A 205 -18.63 5.87 7.28
CA GLY A 205 -18.68 7.06 8.14
C GLY A 205 -17.41 7.94 8.07
N TYR A 206 -16.62 7.80 7.00
CA TYR A 206 -15.48 8.68 6.73
C TYR A 206 -15.62 9.35 5.36
N VAL A 207 -15.09 10.56 5.23
CA VAL A 207 -15.07 11.38 4.00
C VAL A 207 -13.66 11.94 3.74
N THR A 208 -13.39 12.43 2.53
CA THR A 208 -12.10 13.07 2.20
C THR A 208 -12.08 14.57 2.49
N ARG A 209 -13.26 15.18 2.66
CA ARG A 209 -13.38 16.61 2.93
C ARG A 209 -13.23 16.86 4.42
N ARG A 210 -12.19 17.60 4.80
CA ARG A 210 -11.98 18.06 6.18
C ARG A 210 -12.84 19.29 6.50
N TYR A 211 -12.80 19.70 7.76
CA TYR A 211 -13.22 20.99 8.33
C TYR A 211 -14.65 21.02 8.89
N ASP A 212 -15.07 19.90 9.49
CA ASP A 212 -16.19 19.91 10.41
C ASP A 212 -15.75 20.50 11.77
N CYS A 213 -16.49 21.51 12.22
CA CYS A 213 -16.18 22.23 13.46
C CYS A 213 -16.78 21.55 14.69
N ASP A 214 -17.88 20.83 14.50
CA ASP A 214 -18.64 20.11 15.51
C ASP A 214 -19.23 18.86 14.85
N ASP A 215 -18.43 17.78 14.81
CA ASP A 215 -18.73 16.43 14.28
C ASP A 215 -19.82 15.70 15.09
N THR A 216 -20.75 16.45 15.65
CA THR A 216 -21.98 15.99 16.32
C THR A 216 -23.21 16.80 15.88
N ASN A 217 -23.03 17.84 15.06
CA ASN A 217 -24.08 18.75 14.63
C ASN A 217 -23.93 19.14 13.14
N PRO A 218 -24.80 18.60 12.26
CA PRO A 218 -24.65 18.71 10.80
C PRO A 218 -24.92 20.11 10.24
N SER A 219 -25.15 21.10 11.12
CA SER A 219 -25.33 22.50 10.78
C SER A 219 -24.09 23.36 11.02
N ILE A 220 -23.00 22.80 11.58
CA ILE A 220 -21.81 23.54 12.00
C ILE A 220 -20.55 22.97 11.34
N TYR A 221 -20.38 23.29 10.06
CA TYR A 221 -19.25 22.83 9.24
C TYR A 221 -18.51 23.99 8.54
N ASN A 222 -17.40 23.66 7.89
CA ASN A 222 -16.57 24.56 7.08
C ASN A 222 -15.86 25.67 7.89
N CYS A 223 -15.26 25.30 9.03
CA CYS A 223 -14.37 26.19 9.78
C CYS A 223 -12.96 26.14 9.19
N LEU A 224 -12.75 26.99 8.19
CA LEU A 224 -11.44 27.31 7.61
C LEU A 224 -10.77 28.47 8.34
#